data_AF-A0A2R6GTK6-F1
#
_entry.id   AF-A0A2R6GTK6-F1
#
_cell.length_a   1.000
_cell.length_b   1.000
_cell.length_c   1.000
_cell.angle_alpha   90.00
_cell.angle_beta   90.00
_cell.angle_gamma   90.00
#
_symmetry.space_group_name_H-M   'P 1'
#
loop_
_entity.id
_entity.type
_entity.pdbx_description
1 polymer ?
#
loop_
_entity_poly.entity_id
_entity_poly.type
_entity_poly.pdbx_seq_one_letter_code
_entity_poly.pdbx_strand_id
1 'polypeptide(L)'
;MTRSLALPGLETCVAVYLDAWDAFGTDRFDAGTLRARRAGRSRDPAADRPHEHVLDLLVAYGLLAWHGGTAYSVRCAPDADREEWAKAAAGQAGVLYAEVQDRISGQSQGSADRDGTVRFRSETYVRVAVDPADEFRDVAATVRKRLAETRESGRVALVAPGTDAGHVQRIADRLCDRGEATAAGLGRHFEKVDSDVVSGTGEELTFRLFLRPADA
;
A
#
# COMPACT_ATOMS: atom_id res chain seq x y z
N MET A 1 31.45 -4.19 -21.70
CA MET A 1 30.66 -5.41 -21.43
C MET A 1 29.35 -5.00 -20.79
N THR A 2 28.30 -4.80 -21.58
CA THR A 2 26.96 -4.44 -21.08
C THR A 2 26.32 -5.72 -20.56
N ARG A 3 26.26 -5.89 -19.23
CA ARG A 3 25.45 -6.97 -18.65
C ARG A 3 24.01 -6.74 -19.11
N SER A 4 23.51 -7.63 -19.97
CA SER A 4 22.09 -7.70 -20.27
C SER A 4 21.37 -7.98 -18.96
N LEU A 5 20.66 -7.00 -18.42
CA LEU A 5 19.84 -7.13 -17.23
C LEU A 5 18.57 -7.89 -17.64
N ALA A 6 18.69 -9.20 -17.85
CA ALA A 6 17.54 -10.05 -18.11
C ALA A 6 16.70 -10.12 -16.83
N LEU A 7 15.45 -9.62 -16.89
CA LEU A 7 14.51 -9.71 -15.79
C LEU A 7 14.18 -11.19 -15.50
N PRO A 8 14.19 -11.63 -14.23
CA PRO A 8 13.92 -13.02 -13.85
C PRO A 8 12.61 -13.57 -14.43
N GLY A 9 12.70 -14.61 -15.28
CA GLY A 9 11.50 -15.30 -15.78
C GLY A 9 10.58 -14.42 -16.66
N LEU A 10 11.14 -13.41 -17.33
CA LEU A 10 10.38 -12.43 -18.13
C LEU A 10 9.43 -13.08 -19.14
N GLU A 11 9.87 -14.09 -19.88
CA GLU A 11 9.04 -14.77 -20.89
C GLU A 11 7.79 -15.41 -20.27
N THR A 12 7.96 -16.10 -19.14
CA THR A 12 6.85 -16.68 -18.39
C THR A 12 5.92 -15.61 -17.83
N CYS A 13 6.48 -14.52 -17.31
CA CYS A 13 5.70 -13.39 -16.80
C CYS A 13 4.86 -12.75 -17.91
N VAL A 14 5.45 -12.46 -19.07
CA VAL A 14 4.75 -11.88 -20.22
C VAL A 14 3.61 -12.80 -20.69
N ALA A 15 3.86 -14.11 -20.79
CA ALA A 15 2.81 -15.06 -21.17
C ALA A 15 1.64 -15.05 -20.17
N VAL A 16 1.93 -15.09 -18.86
CA VAL A 16 0.90 -15.05 -17.81
C VAL A 16 0.15 -13.72 -17.81
N TYR A 17 0.85 -12.60 -18.02
CA TYR A 17 0.26 -11.28 -18.12
C TYR A 17 -0.72 -11.18 -19.30
N LEU A 18 -0.33 -11.65 -20.48
CA LEU A 18 -1.20 -11.66 -21.65
C LEU A 18 -2.42 -12.57 -21.45
N ASP A 19 -2.24 -13.73 -20.81
CA ASP A 19 -3.34 -14.63 -20.46
C ASP A 19 -4.32 -13.97 -19.47
N ALA A 20 -3.81 -13.20 -18.51
CA ALA A 20 -4.64 -12.46 -17.55
C ALA A 20 -5.39 -11.30 -18.23
N TRP A 21 -4.71 -10.54 -19.09
CA TRP A 21 -5.34 -9.47 -19.86
C TRP A 21 -6.46 -9.99 -20.77
N ASP A 22 -6.20 -11.04 -21.53
CA ASP A 22 -7.20 -11.61 -22.44
C ASP A 22 -8.41 -12.18 -21.68
N ALA A 23 -8.20 -12.72 -20.47
CA ALA A 23 -9.27 -13.31 -19.68
C ALA A 23 -10.08 -12.30 -18.87
N PHE A 24 -9.45 -11.22 -18.37
CA PHE A 24 -10.04 -10.35 -17.35
C PHE A 24 -9.90 -8.85 -17.67
N GLY A 25 -9.10 -8.45 -18.64
CA GLY A 25 -8.77 -7.04 -18.87
C GLY A 25 -8.22 -6.42 -17.57
N THR A 26 -8.84 -5.32 -17.13
CA THR A 26 -8.54 -4.64 -15.87
C THR A 26 -9.34 -5.16 -14.66
N ASP A 27 -10.25 -6.11 -14.85
CA ASP A 27 -11.09 -6.63 -13.78
C ASP A 27 -10.28 -7.42 -12.75
N ARG A 28 -10.84 -7.56 -11.55
CA ARG A 28 -10.23 -8.35 -10.48
C ARG A 28 -10.35 -9.85 -10.76
N PHE A 29 -9.27 -10.57 -10.50
CA PHE A 29 -9.22 -12.03 -10.60
C PHE A 29 -8.37 -12.63 -9.48
N ASP A 30 -8.54 -13.92 -9.21
CA ASP A 30 -7.67 -14.68 -8.33
C ASP A 30 -6.83 -15.71 -9.10
N ALA A 31 -5.76 -16.19 -8.47
CA ALA A 31 -4.83 -17.14 -9.07
C ALA A 31 -5.49 -18.46 -9.51
N GLY A 32 -6.50 -18.92 -8.77
CA GLY A 32 -7.26 -20.14 -9.09
C GLY A 32 -8.14 -19.96 -10.32
N THR A 33 -8.80 -18.82 -10.46
CA THR A 33 -9.63 -18.50 -11.62
C THR A 33 -8.79 -18.34 -12.89
N LEU A 34 -7.64 -17.67 -12.81
CA LEU A 34 -6.68 -17.59 -13.92
C LEU A 34 -6.16 -18.99 -14.31
N ARG A 35 -5.85 -19.83 -13.32
CA ARG A 35 -5.41 -21.22 -13.56
C ARG A 35 -6.45 -22.03 -14.32
N ALA A 36 -7.70 -22.03 -13.85
CA ALA A 36 -8.78 -22.79 -14.47
C ALA A 36 -8.98 -22.38 -15.94
N ARG A 37 -8.82 -21.08 -16.24
CA ARG A 37 -8.86 -20.54 -17.62
C ARG A 37 -7.68 -20.98 -18.49
N ARG A 38 -6.47 -21.09 -17.94
CA ARG A 38 -5.28 -21.57 -18.67
C ARG A 38 -5.31 -23.07 -18.92
N ALA A 39 -5.77 -23.85 -17.95
CA ALA A 39 -5.94 -25.30 -18.06
C ALA A 39 -6.83 -25.70 -19.25
N GLY A 40 -7.86 -24.89 -19.54
CA GLY A 40 -8.74 -25.10 -20.70
C GLY A 40 -8.10 -24.79 -22.06
N ARG A 41 -6.94 -24.12 -22.09
CA ARG A 41 -6.26 -23.65 -23.32
C ARG A 41 -4.96 -24.39 -23.64
N SER A 42 -4.25 -24.86 -22.62
CA SER A 42 -2.97 -25.57 -22.80
C SER A 42 -3.16 -27.09 -22.73
N ARG A 43 -2.56 -27.83 -23.68
CA ARG A 43 -2.43 -29.30 -23.61
C ARG A 43 -1.24 -29.75 -22.76
N ASP A 44 -0.42 -28.83 -22.27
CA ASP A 44 0.75 -29.13 -21.45
C ASP A 44 0.40 -29.03 -19.95
N PRO A 45 0.33 -30.16 -19.22
CA PRO A 45 0.03 -30.18 -17.79
C PRO A 45 1.15 -29.56 -16.93
N ALA A 46 2.36 -29.35 -17.48
CA ALA A 46 3.43 -28.62 -16.79
C ALA A 46 3.24 -27.10 -16.85
N ALA A 47 2.56 -26.57 -17.88
CA ALA A 47 2.15 -25.16 -17.98
C ALA A 47 1.01 -24.79 -17.01
N ASP A 48 0.43 -25.81 -16.37
CA ASP A 48 -0.80 -25.73 -15.58
C ASP A 48 -0.59 -25.34 -14.12
N ARG A 49 0.65 -24.95 -13.76
CA ARG A 49 0.95 -24.34 -12.45
C ARG A 49 1.24 -22.85 -12.63
N PRO A 50 0.29 -21.97 -12.26
CA PRO A 50 0.69 -20.65 -11.79
C PRO A 50 1.48 -20.89 -10.52
N HIS A 51 2.79 -20.72 -10.60
CA HIS A 51 3.54 -20.45 -9.41
C HIS A 51 3.03 -19.10 -8.94
N GLU A 52 2.41 -19.01 -7.75
CA GLU A 52 2.00 -17.73 -7.14
C GLU A 52 3.15 -16.70 -7.22
N HIS A 53 4.38 -17.20 -7.13
CA HIS A 53 5.61 -16.49 -7.44
C HIS A 53 5.64 -15.68 -8.77
N VAL A 54 5.05 -16.16 -9.86
CA VAL A 54 4.98 -15.42 -11.14
C VAL A 54 4.01 -14.24 -11.03
N LEU A 55 2.90 -14.39 -10.29
CA LEU A 55 2.00 -13.28 -10.02
C LEU A 55 2.69 -12.25 -9.11
N ASP A 56 3.44 -12.71 -8.11
CA ASP A 56 4.26 -11.82 -7.27
C ASP A 56 5.31 -11.06 -8.08
N LEU A 57 5.98 -11.73 -9.03
CA LEU A 57 6.93 -11.08 -9.94
C LEU A 57 6.24 -10.05 -10.85
N LEU A 58 5.06 -10.36 -11.36
CA LEU A 58 4.28 -9.42 -12.17
C LEU A 58 3.82 -8.20 -11.37
N VAL A 59 3.49 -8.37 -10.09
CA VAL A 59 3.26 -7.26 -9.16
C VAL A 59 4.55 -6.45 -8.95
N ALA A 60 5.68 -7.13 -8.73
CA ALA A 60 6.98 -6.47 -8.56
C ALA A 60 7.43 -5.70 -9.81
N TYR A 61 7.03 -6.13 -11.01
CA TYR A 61 7.26 -5.42 -12.27
C TYR A 61 6.26 -4.28 -12.52
N GLY A 62 5.25 -4.12 -11.66
CA GLY A 62 4.22 -3.10 -11.79
C GLY A 62 3.14 -3.41 -12.82
N LEU A 63 3.08 -4.65 -13.34
CA LEU A 63 2.11 -5.07 -14.36
C LEU A 63 0.77 -5.51 -13.75
N LEU A 64 0.80 -6.02 -12.52
CA LEU A 64 -0.38 -6.35 -11.75
C LEU A 64 -0.46 -5.49 -10.47
N ALA A 65 -1.69 -5.25 -10.00
CA ALA A 65 -1.97 -4.74 -8.67
C ALA A 65 -2.44 -5.90 -7.78
N TRP A 66 -1.96 -5.96 -6.54
CA TRP A 66 -2.48 -6.86 -5.51
C TRP A 66 -3.43 -6.11 -4.59
N HIS A 67 -4.62 -6.66 -4.34
CA HIS A 67 -5.67 -6.05 -3.53
C HIS A 67 -5.86 -6.74 -2.17
N GLY A 68 -4.87 -7.55 -1.75
CA GLY A 68 -4.97 -8.36 -0.54
C GLY A 68 -5.56 -9.75 -0.78
N GLY A 69 -5.23 -10.69 0.11
CA GLY A 69 -5.62 -12.09 -0.03
C GLY A 69 -5.09 -12.69 -1.34
N THR A 70 -5.98 -13.23 -2.16
CA THR A 70 -5.67 -13.86 -3.45
C THR A 70 -6.08 -13.02 -4.67
N ALA A 71 -6.45 -11.74 -4.48
CA ALA A 71 -7.03 -10.91 -5.53
C ALA A 71 -5.99 -10.02 -6.23
N TYR A 72 -6.02 -10.03 -7.56
CA TYR A 72 -5.14 -9.30 -8.46
C TYR A 72 -5.93 -8.57 -9.55
N SER A 73 -5.34 -7.57 -10.18
CA SER A 73 -5.87 -6.95 -11.42
C SER A 73 -4.74 -6.47 -12.32
N VAL A 74 -4.97 -6.38 -13.62
CA VAL A 74 -3.99 -5.81 -14.56
C VAL A 74 -3.93 -4.29 -14.39
N ARG A 75 -2.72 -3.72 -14.32
CA ARG A 75 -2.52 -2.27 -14.16
C ARG A 75 -2.48 -1.49 -15.47
N CYS A 76 -1.99 -2.12 -16.53
CA CYS A 76 -1.78 -1.45 -17.82
C CYS A 76 -2.20 -2.39 -18.95
N ALA A 77 -2.80 -1.85 -20.00
CA ALA A 77 -3.18 -2.62 -21.17
C ALA A 77 -1.94 -2.92 -22.05
N PRO A 78 -1.90 -4.04 -22.80
CA PRO A 78 -0.78 -4.37 -23.68
C PRO A 78 -0.62 -3.39 -24.85
N ASP A 79 -1.67 -2.69 -25.23
CA ASP A 79 -1.72 -1.67 -26.27
C ASP A 79 -1.65 -0.23 -25.73
N ALA A 80 -1.58 -0.06 -24.40
CA ALA A 80 -1.32 1.23 -23.78
C ALA A 80 0.02 1.82 -24.24
N ASP A 81 0.09 3.14 -24.24
CA ASP A 81 1.30 3.81 -24.69
C ASP A 81 2.46 3.69 -23.70
N ARG A 82 3.65 4.07 -24.15
CA ARG A 82 4.87 3.96 -23.35
C ARG A 82 4.83 4.81 -22.07
N GLU A 83 4.11 5.92 -22.07
CA GLU A 83 4.00 6.82 -20.92
C GLU A 83 3.16 6.19 -19.82
N GLU A 84 2.05 5.56 -20.16
CA GLU A 84 1.20 4.81 -19.22
C GLU A 84 1.95 3.63 -18.59
N TRP A 85 2.69 2.87 -19.41
CA TRP A 85 3.58 1.81 -18.91
C TRP A 85 4.67 2.34 -17.97
N ALA A 86 5.28 3.48 -18.31
CA ALA A 86 6.29 4.12 -17.47
C ALA A 86 5.69 4.60 -16.13
N LYS A 87 4.47 5.15 -16.15
CA LYS A 87 3.76 5.61 -14.95
C LYS A 87 3.40 4.43 -14.02
N ALA A 88 2.91 3.32 -14.57
CA ALA A 88 2.59 2.13 -13.79
C ALA A 88 3.84 1.53 -13.11
N ALA A 89 4.96 1.46 -13.83
CA ALA A 89 6.24 1.01 -13.29
C ALA A 89 6.81 1.99 -12.25
N ALA A 90 6.70 3.30 -12.49
CA ALA A 90 7.14 4.34 -11.56
C ALA A 90 6.36 4.29 -10.23
N GLY A 91 5.06 3.99 -10.25
CA GLY A 91 4.27 3.80 -9.03
C GLY A 91 4.83 2.67 -8.15
N GLN A 92 5.20 1.53 -8.76
CA GLN A 92 5.80 0.42 -8.01
C GLN A 92 7.22 0.75 -7.52
N ALA A 93 8.02 1.43 -8.34
CA ALA A 93 9.33 1.93 -7.92
C ALA A 93 9.21 2.93 -6.76
N GLY A 94 8.16 3.75 -6.74
CA GLY A 94 7.84 4.67 -5.65
C GLY A 94 7.55 3.94 -4.33
N VAL A 95 6.75 2.86 -4.36
CA VAL A 95 6.50 2.01 -3.18
C VAL A 95 7.80 1.39 -2.65
N LEU A 96 8.62 0.83 -3.54
CA LEU A 96 9.90 0.25 -3.15
C LEU A 96 10.86 1.32 -2.62
N TYR A 97 10.91 2.48 -3.26
CA TYR A 97 11.72 3.61 -2.84
C TYR A 97 11.28 4.09 -1.45
N ALA A 98 9.99 4.25 -1.19
CA ALA A 98 9.47 4.61 0.11
C ALA A 98 9.86 3.57 1.18
N GLU A 99 9.69 2.27 0.90
CA GLU A 99 10.08 1.20 1.83
C GLU A 99 11.60 1.18 2.08
N VAL A 100 12.42 1.40 1.05
CA VAL A 100 13.88 1.48 1.16
C VAL A 100 14.30 2.73 1.92
N GLN A 101 13.70 3.88 1.64
CA GLN A 101 13.95 5.13 2.37
C GLN A 101 13.49 5.04 3.81
N ASP A 102 12.37 4.38 4.10
CA ASP A 102 11.93 4.09 5.47
C ASP A 102 12.97 3.24 6.20
N ARG A 103 13.55 2.23 5.54
CA ARG A 103 14.62 1.40 6.12
C ARG A 103 15.96 2.12 6.27
N ILE A 104 16.35 2.96 5.30
CA ILE A 104 17.60 3.73 5.32
C ILE A 104 17.51 4.86 6.35
N SER A 105 16.42 5.63 6.35
CA SER A 105 16.14 6.66 7.35
C SER A 105 16.02 6.05 8.75
N GLY A 106 15.50 4.82 8.83
CA GLY A 106 15.49 4.00 10.04
C GLY A 106 16.88 3.60 10.56
N GLN A 107 17.94 3.60 9.74
CA GLN A 107 19.30 3.26 10.17
C GLN A 107 20.12 4.46 10.69
N SER A 108 19.79 5.70 10.31
CA SER A 108 20.62 6.88 10.60
C SER A 108 20.14 7.75 11.77
N GLN A 109 19.01 7.48 12.40
CA GLN A 109 18.56 8.20 13.60
C GLN A 109 18.27 7.25 14.76
N GLY A 110 18.85 7.59 15.92
CA GLY A 110 18.84 6.77 17.11
C GLY A 110 17.43 6.44 17.63
N SER A 111 17.15 5.14 17.69
CA SER A 111 16.62 4.45 18.86
C SER A 111 15.23 4.81 19.44
N ALA A 112 14.33 5.50 18.73
CA ALA A 112 12.96 5.69 19.26
C ALA A 112 11.77 5.56 18.27
N ASP A 113 12.00 5.50 16.95
CA ASP A 113 10.94 5.60 15.92
C ASP A 113 10.72 4.29 15.12
N ARG A 114 11.32 3.18 15.56
CA ARG A 114 11.39 1.91 14.79
C ARG A 114 10.20 0.96 14.98
N ASP A 115 9.18 1.31 15.78
CA ASP A 115 8.19 0.33 16.26
C ASP A 115 6.76 0.55 15.73
N GLY A 116 6.62 1.22 14.58
CA GLY A 116 5.30 1.62 14.07
C GLY A 116 4.66 2.72 14.93
N THR A 117 5.50 3.50 15.61
CA THR A 117 5.13 4.61 16.47
C THR A 117 5.92 5.86 16.11
N VAL A 118 5.36 7.04 16.42
CA VAL A 118 5.98 8.36 16.27
C VAL A 118 5.89 9.09 17.61
N ARG A 119 6.95 9.79 18.00
CA ARG A 119 6.92 10.68 19.17
C ARG A 119 6.47 12.10 18.83
N PHE A 120 5.54 12.63 19.61
CA PHE A 120 5.09 14.03 19.54
C PHE A 120 4.84 14.57 20.96
N ARG A 121 5.46 15.72 21.30
CA ARG A 121 5.35 16.37 22.62
C ARG A 121 5.51 15.42 23.82
N SER A 122 6.52 14.54 23.77
CA SER A 122 6.82 13.52 24.79
C SER A 122 5.81 12.38 24.89
N GLU A 123 4.80 12.33 24.04
CA GLU A 123 3.87 11.21 23.91
C GLU A 123 4.24 10.34 22.70
N THR A 124 3.85 9.07 22.77
CA THR A 124 4.02 8.12 21.67
C THR A 124 2.68 7.87 20.99
N TYR A 125 2.68 7.91 19.67
CA TYR A 125 1.52 7.73 18.81
C TYR A 125 1.76 6.55 17.88
N VAL A 126 0.77 5.71 17.67
CA VAL A 126 0.82 4.66 16.67
C VAL A 126 0.75 5.27 15.27
N ARG A 127 1.74 4.99 14.43
CA ARG A 127 1.84 5.54 13.07
C ARG A 127 0.90 4.79 12.13
N VAL A 128 0.11 5.54 11.37
CA VAL A 128 -0.72 5.03 10.28
C VAL A 128 -0.47 5.87 9.04
N ALA A 129 0.10 5.26 8.01
CA ALA A 129 0.27 5.90 6.71
C ALA A 129 -1.08 6.02 5.99
N VAL A 130 -1.27 7.11 5.26
CA VAL A 130 -2.47 7.38 4.45
C VAL A 130 -2.03 7.64 3.02
N ASP A 131 -2.47 6.80 2.10
CA ASP A 131 -2.27 6.96 0.65
C ASP A 131 -3.35 7.88 0.05
N PRO A 132 -3.04 8.65 -1.01
CA PRO A 132 -4.05 9.42 -1.75
C PRO A 132 -5.25 8.59 -2.23
N ALA A 133 -5.05 7.30 -2.52
CA ALA A 133 -6.11 6.38 -2.94
C ALA A 133 -6.88 5.76 -1.77
N ASP A 134 -6.39 5.85 -0.54
CA ASP A 134 -7.05 5.26 0.62
C ASP A 134 -8.37 5.96 0.91
N GLU A 135 -9.42 5.17 1.08
CA GLU A 135 -10.68 5.68 1.61
C GLU A 135 -10.69 5.61 3.13
N PHE A 136 -11.62 6.33 3.75
CA PHE A 136 -11.81 6.33 5.21
C PHE A 136 -11.90 4.92 5.80
N ARG A 137 -12.60 3.99 5.12
CA ARG A 137 -12.78 2.62 5.63
C ARG A 137 -11.47 1.85 5.68
N ASP A 138 -10.57 2.06 4.72
CA ASP A 138 -9.27 1.41 4.66
C ASP A 138 -8.36 1.92 5.78
N VAL A 139 -8.33 3.24 5.98
CA VAL A 139 -7.58 3.85 7.08
C VAL A 139 -8.15 3.46 8.42
N ALA A 140 -9.47 3.46 8.61
CA ALA A 140 -10.10 3.04 9.86
C ALA A 140 -9.82 1.56 10.19
N ALA A 141 -9.84 0.68 9.19
CA ALA A 141 -9.48 -0.73 9.37
C ALA A 141 -8.01 -0.88 9.81
N THR A 142 -7.11 -0.08 9.22
CA THR A 142 -5.69 -0.05 9.57
C THR A 142 -5.46 0.49 10.97
N VAL A 143 -6.11 1.60 11.35
CA VAL A 143 -6.08 2.14 12.72
C VAL A 143 -6.52 1.08 13.72
N ARG A 144 -7.66 0.43 13.47
CA ARG A 144 -8.17 -0.64 14.36
C ARG A 144 -7.18 -1.77 14.52
N LYS A 145 -6.60 -2.26 13.42
CA LYS A 145 -5.61 -3.33 13.42
C LYS A 145 -4.40 -2.93 14.27
N ARG A 146 -3.83 -1.76 14.02
CA ARG A 146 -2.64 -1.27 14.73
C ARG A 146 -2.91 -1.06 16.22
N LEU A 147 -4.06 -0.51 16.58
CA LEU A 147 -4.44 -0.35 17.99
C LEU A 147 -4.68 -1.67 18.71
N ALA A 148 -5.08 -2.74 18.00
CA ALA A 148 -5.19 -4.07 18.59
C ALA A 148 -3.81 -4.74 18.78
N GLU A 149 -2.85 -4.44 17.91
CA GLU A 149 -1.49 -4.97 17.95
C GLU A 149 -0.62 -4.25 19.00
N THR A 150 -0.86 -2.95 19.23
CA THR A 150 -0.08 -2.14 20.15
C THR A 150 -0.76 -2.05 21.52
N ARG A 151 -0.05 -2.39 22.61
CA ARG A 151 -0.51 -2.15 24.00
C ARG A 151 -0.54 -0.67 24.41
N GLU A 152 -0.33 0.24 23.47
CA GLU A 152 -0.22 1.67 23.74
C GLU A 152 -1.59 2.32 23.98
N SER A 153 -1.52 3.52 24.53
CA SER A 153 -2.61 4.40 25.00
C SER A 153 -3.71 4.76 23.99
N GLY A 154 -3.75 4.16 22.80
CA GLY A 154 -4.77 4.44 21.78
C GLY A 154 -4.52 5.71 20.98
N ARG A 155 -3.35 6.32 21.07
CA ARG A 155 -2.96 7.52 20.31
C ARG A 155 -2.54 7.13 18.89
N VAL A 156 -2.90 7.93 17.89
CA VAL A 156 -2.69 7.63 16.47
C VAL A 156 -2.09 8.84 15.76
N ALA A 157 -1.06 8.65 14.96
CA ALA A 157 -0.50 9.64 14.05
C ALA A 157 -0.81 9.23 12.61
N LEU A 158 -1.66 9.99 11.92
CA LEU A 158 -1.89 9.84 10.49
C LEU A 158 -0.78 10.55 9.73
N VAL A 159 -0.16 9.88 8.75
CA VAL A 159 1.03 10.39 8.05
C VAL A 159 0.87 10.25 6.53
N ALA A 160 1.13 11.31 5.78
CA ALA A 160 1.11 11.32 4.32
C ALA A 160 2.08 12.38 3.74
N PRO A 161 2.34 12.38 2.43
CA PRO A 161 3.00 13.51 1.78
C PRO A 161 2.27 14.83 2.05
N GLY A 162 3.02 15.93 2.10
CA GLY A 162 2.50 17.26 2.42
C GLY A 162 1.42 17.74 1.44
N THR A 163 1.50 17.28 0.19
CA THR A 163 0.49 17.51 -0.85
C THR A 163 -0.88 16.92 -0.51
N ASP A 164 -0.93 15.92 0.37
CA ASP A 164 -2.14 15.17 0.72
C ASP A 164 -2.70 15.56 2.10
N ALA A 165 -2.21 16.65 2.70
CA ALA A 165 -2.66 17.12 4.00
C ALA A 165 -4.19 17.30 4.07
N GLY A 166 -4.81 17.78 2.98
CA GLY A 166 -6.27 17.93 2.89
C GLY A 166 -7.02 16.58 2.91
N HIS A 167 -6.43 15.53 2.35
CA HIS A 167 -6.99 14.17 2.41
C HIS A 167 -6.92 13.61 3.83
N VAL A 168 -5.74 13.73 4.47
CA VAL A 168 -5.54 13.32 5.87
C VAL A 168 -6.49 14.05 6.81
N GLN A 169 -6.69 15.36 6.62
CA GLN A 169 -7.61 16.14 7.44
C GLN A 169 -9.05 15.62 7.36
N ARG A 170 -9.54 15.32 6.15
CA ARG A 170 -10.89 14.76 5.93
C ARG A 170 -11.05 13.39 6.58
N ILE A 171 -10.06 12.51 6.48
CA ILE A 171 -10.08 11.21 7.15
C ILE A 171 -10.09 11.40 8.67
N ALA A 172 -9.25 12.30 9.18
CA ALA A 172 -9.19 12.61 10.60
C ALA A 172 -10.52 13.18 11.13
N ASP A 173 -11.20 14.05 10.39
CA ASP A 173 -12.53 14.56 10.76
C ASP A 173 -13.54 13.42 10.94
N ARG A 174 -13.53 12.44 10.03
CA ARG A 174 -14.41 11.28 10.08
C ARG A 174 -14.06 10.31 11.20
N LEU A 175 -12.77 10.18 11.56
CA LEU A 175 -12.33 9.41 12.72
C LEU A 175 -12.73 10.09 14.05
N CYS A 176 -12.84 11.42 14.04
CA CYS A 176 -13.35 12.20 15.16
C CYS A 176 -14.89 12.20 15.24
N ASP A 177 -15.59 11.97 14.13
CA ASP A 177 -17.03 11.78 14.14
C ASP A 177 -17.41 10.46 14.82
N ARG A 178 -18.19 10.56 15.90
CA ARG A 178 -18.59 9.41 16.71
C ARG A 178 -19.45 8.41 15.94
N GLY A 179 -20.31 8.86 15.04
CA GLY A 179 -21.19 7.99 14.27
C GLY A 179 -20.40 7.18 13.25
N GLU A 180 -19.51 7.85 12.52
CA GLU A 180 -18.64 7.22 11.53
C GLU A 180 -17.61 6.28 12.15
N ALA A 181 -16.94 6.69 13.23
CA ALA A 181 -15.98 5.85 13.95
C ALA A 181 -16.64 4.57 14.51
N THR A 182 -17.87 4.69 15.01
CA THR A 182 -18.66 3.55 15.48
C THR A 182 -19.04 2.62 14.33
N ALA A 183 -19.52 3.17 13.21
CA ALA A 183 -19.86 2.40 12.01
C ALA A 183 -18.66 1.67 11.41
N ALA A 184 -17.45 2.22 11.56
CA ALA A 184 -16.20 1.59 11.17
C ALA A 184 -15.67 0.56 12.19
N GLY A 185 -16.30 0.43 13.36
CA GLY A 185 -15.93 -0.54 14.38
C GLY A 185 -14.65 -0.21 15.15
N LEU A 186 -14.32 1.08 15.33
CA LEU A 186 -13.13 1.51 16.07
C LEU A 186 -13.28 1.37 17.59
N GLY A 187 -14.50 1.20 18.10
CA GLY A 187 -14.79 0.97 19.52
C GLY A 187 -14.45 2.16 20.44
N ARG A 188 -13.92 3.25 19.89
CA ARG A 188 -13.58 4.51 20.56
C ARG A 188 -13.66 5.66 19.57
N HIS A 189 -13.75 6.87 20.08
CA HIS A 189 -13.71 8.09 19.29
C HIS A 189 -12.41 8.86 19.56
N PHE A 190 -11.99 9.65 18.58
CA PHE A 190 -10.74 10.39 18.63
C PHE A 190 -11.00 11.89 18.65
N GLU A 191 -10.03 12.64 19.13
CA GLU A 191 -9.95 14.08 18.94
C GLU A 191 -8.61 14.48 18.33
N LYS A 192 -8.63 15.54 17.53
CA LYS A 192 -7.44 16.13 16.93
C LYS A 192 -6.63 16.85 18.00
N VAL A 193 -5.37 16.46 18.15
CA VAL A 193 -4.43 17.09 19.08
C VAL A 193 -3.74 18.25 18.38
N ASP A 194 -3.04 17.95 17.28
CA ASP A 194 -2.29 18.92 16.51
C ASP A 194 -1.90 18.31 15.15
N SER A 195 -1.30 19.13 14.29
CA SER A 195 -0.64 18.67 13.08
C SER A 195 0.69 19.36 12.91
N ASP A 196 1.65 18.67 12.31
CA ASP A 196 2.89 19.29 11.87
C ASP A 196 3.29 18.85 10.46
N VAL A 197 4.21 19.61 9.90
CA VAL A 197 4.88 19.28 8.65
C VAL A 197 6.35 19.15 8.97
N VAL A 198 6.92 18.00 8.67
CA VAL A 198 8.35 17.76 8.81
C VAL A 198 8.96 17.52 7.44
N SER A 199 10.17 17.99 7.23
CA SER A 199 10.94 17.58 6.06
C SER A 199 11.22 16.09 6.15
N GLY A 200 10.78 15.35 5.15
CA GLY A 200 11.15 13.94 4.97
C GLY A 200 12.58 13.81 4.49
N THR A 201 12.95 12.60 4.09
CA THR A 201 14.25 12.32 3.46
C THR A 201 14.16 12.66 1.97
N GLY A 202 14.88 13.71 1.55
CA GLY A 202 14.64 14.40 0.28
C GLY A 202 13.79 15.65 0.52
N GLU A 203 13.76 16.60 -0.40
CA GLU A 203 13.04 17.88 -0.23
C GLU A 203 11.52 17.76 -0.07
N GLU A 204 11.00 16.54 0.05
CA GLU A 204 9.60 16.21 0.18
C GLU A 204 9.12 16.38 1.63
N LEU A 205 8.04 17.13 1.78
CA LEU A 205 7.43 17.42 3.08
C LEU A 205 6.49 16.29 3.48
N THR A 206 6.52 15.88 4.74
CA THR A 206 5.60 14.90 5.32
C THR A 206 4.65 15.61 6.27
N PHE A 207 3.35 15.49 6.01
CA PHE A 207 2.30 15.97 6.91
C PHE A 207 1.95 14.88 7.92
N ARG A 208 1.83 15.27 9.19
CA ARG A 208 1.43 14.37 10.28
C ARG A 208 0.30 15.01 11.07
N LEU A 209 -0.73 14.22 11.37
CA LEU A 209 -1.87 14.63 12.17
C LEU A 209 -2.02 13.68 13.36
N PHE A 210 -2.00 14.26 14.55
CA PHE A 210 -1.99 13.53 15.81
C PHE A 210 -3.40 13.48 16.41
N LEU A 211 -3.83 12.27 16.74
CA LEU A 211 -5.13 11.94 17.31
C LEU A 211 -4.92 11.27 18.67
N ARG A 212 -5.74 11.65 19.65
CA ARG A 212 -5.83 10.94 20.93
C ARG A 212 -7.25 10.43 21.16
N PRO A 213 -7.45 9.39 21.97
CA PRO A 213 -8.79 8.99 22.38
C PRO A 213 -9.46 10.14 23.13
N ALA A 214 -10.70 10.45 22.79
CA ALA A 214 -11.46 11.50 23.46
C ALA A 214 -12.00 11.07 24.85
N ASP A 215 -11.88 9.78 25.18
CA ASP A 215 -12.23 9.20 26.48
C ASP A 215 -11.00 9.01 27.42
N ALA A 216 -9.86 9.67 27.12
CA ALA A 216 -8.60 9.51 27.85
C ALA A 216 -8.37 10.54 28.96
#